data_AF-A0AAU0YZI6-F1
#
_entry.id   AF-A0AAU0YZI6-F1
#
_cell.length_a   1.000
_cell.length_b   1.000
_cell.length_c   1.000
_cell.angle_alpha   90.00
_cell.angle_beta   90.00
_cell.angle_gamma   90.00
#
_symmetry.space_group_name_H-M   'P 1'
#
loop_
_entity.id
_entity.type
_entity.pdbx_description
1 polymer ?
#
loop_
_entity_poly.entity_id
_entity_poly.type
_entity_poly.pdbx_seq_one_letter_code
_entity_poly.pdbx_strand_id
1 'polypeptide(L)'
;MTIRHIRAGDPRLKLTSTPRPPIEATPDSPTTLTVRIDVRDCSALPRALDMSYLDLTLTNRRARELHSFIFVERYPHDLLTLLRARCKEPRAELTQR
;
A
#
# COMPACT_ATOMS: atom_id res chain seq x y z
N MET A 1 -3.08 11.95 -17.56
CA MET A 1 -2.54 10.59 -17.30
C MET A 1 -3.38 9.99 -16.20
N THR A 2 -3.76 8.72 -16.25
CA THR A 2 -4.72 8.17 -15.28
C THR A 2 -4.14 6.96 -14.55
N ILE A 3 -4.17 7.00 -13.21
CA ILE A 3 -3.83 5.86 -12.35
C ILE A 3 -5.07 5.00 -12.22
N ARG A 4 -4.99 3.72 -12.64
CA ARG A 4 -6.17 2.83 -12.66
C ARG A 4 -6.17 1.78 -11.56
N HIS A 5 -4.99 1.32 -11.14
CA HIS A 5 -4.84 0.26 -10.15
C HIS A 5 -3.66 0.57 -9.25
N ILE A 6 -3.84 0.30 -7.95
CA ILE A 6 -2.85 0.42 -6.90
C ILE A 6 -2.93 -0.85 -6.05
N ARG A 7 -1.81 -1.56 -5.84
CA ARG A 7 -1.75 -2.81 -5.07
C ARG A 7 -0.46 -2.88 -4.24
N ALA A 8 -0.50 -3.62 -3.14
CA ALA A 8 0.63 -3.80 -2.21
C ALA A 8 1.51 -5.02 -2.52
N GLY A 9 1.28 -5.72 -3.65
CA GLY A 9 2.06 -6.90 -4.05
C GLY A 9 1.83 -8.17 -3.22
N ASP A 10 1.27 -8.07 -2.01
CA ASP A 10 0.97 -9.19 -1.10
C ASP A 10 -0.56 -9.35 -0.90
N PRO A 11 -1.15 -10.53 -1.12
CA PRO A 11 -2.61 -10.74 -1.00
C PRO A 11 -3.14 -10.58 0.43
N ARG A 12 -2.29 -10.73 1.45
CA ARG A 12 -2.65 -10.60 2.88
C ARG A 12 -2.84 -9.14 3.28
N LEU A 13 -2.26 -8.22 2.51
CA LEU A 13 -2.41 -6.79 2.70
C LEU A 13 -3.60 -6.30 1.86
N LYS A 14 -4.53 -5.59 2.49
CA LYS A 14 -5.57 -4.85 1.77
C LYS A 14 -5.15 -3.40 1.71
N LEU A 15 -4.98 -2.88 0.50
CA LEU A 15 -4.61 -1.50 0.25
C LEU A 15 -5.83 -0.68 -0.14
N THR A 16 -5.96 0.50 0.44
CA THR A 16 -6.88 1.54 -0.01
C THR A 16 -6.11 2.83 -0.20
N SER A 17 -6.47 3.63 -1.20
CA SER A 17 -5.86 4.94 -1.43
C SER A 17 -6.90 6.05 -1.39
N THR A 18 -6.44 7.25 -1.05
CA THR A 18 -7.17 8.50 -1.20
C THR A 18 -6.32 9.47 -2.00
N PRO A 19 -6.80 9.99 -3.14
CA PRO A 19 -8.03 9.59 -3.85
C PRO A 19 -8.06 8.11 -4.27
N ARG A 20 -9.27 7.58 -4.53
CA ARG A 20 -9.47 6.20 -5.02
C ARG A 20 -9.35 6.17 -6.55
N PRO A 21 -8.69 5.16 -7.15
CA PRO A 21 -8.66 5.00 -8.60
C PRO A 21 -10.07 4.88 -9.22
N PRO A 22 -10.29 5.41 -10.43
CA PRO A 22 -9.29 6.06 -11.29
C PRO A 22 -8.93 7.48 -10.81
N ILE A 23 -7.63 7.79 -10.78
CA ILE A 23 -7.12 9.11 -10.37
C ILE A 23 -6.54 9.81 -11.59
N GLU A 24 -7.00 11.02 -11.87
CA GLU A 24 -6.44 11.86 -12.91
C GLU A 24 -5.19 12.58 -12.40
N ALA A 25 -4.07 12.32 -13.04
CA ALA A 25 -2.81 13.03 -12.85
C ALA A 25 -2.60 13.97 -14.04
N THR A 26 -2.40 15.25 -13.72
CA THR A 26 -2.07 16.28 -14.69
C THR A 26 -0.56 16.33 -14.88
N PRO A 27 -0.05 16.42 -16.12
CA PRO A 27 1.36 16.69 -16.36
C PRO A 27 1.83 17.90 -15.54
N ASP A 28 3.03 17.82 -14.99
CA ASP A 28 3.69 18.89 -14.22
C ASP A 28 2.97 19.32 -12.93
N SER A 29 1.94 18.57 -12.49
CA SER A 29 1.25 18.79 -11.23
C SER A 29 1.33 17.55 -10.34
N PRO A 30 2.19 17.57 -9.30
CA PRO A 30 2.29 16.47 -8.35
C PRO A 30 0.93 16.18 -7.70
N THR A 31 0.51 14.92 -7.72
CA THR A 31 -0.71 14.46 -7.05
C THR A 31 -0.35 13.66 -5.82
N THR A 32 -0.72 14.14 -4.63
CA THR A 32 -0.50 13.41 -3.38
C THR A 32 -1.46 12.23 -3.25
N LEU A 33 -0.92 11.06 -2.91
CA LEU A 33 -1.69 9.83 -2.68
C LEU A 33 -1.46 9.37 -1.25
N THR A 34 -2.53 9.34 -0.45
CA THR A 34 -2.49 8.71 0.86
C THR A 34 -2.87 7.26 0.74
N VAL A 35 -1.97 6.37 1.10
CA VAL A 35 -2.18 4.92 1.06
C VAL A 35 -2.38 4.39 2.47
N ARG A 36 -3.46 3.63 2.67
CA ARG A 36 -3.76 2.94 3.93
C ARG A 36 -3.75 1.43 3.69
N ILE A 37 -2.97 0.73 4.50
CA ILE A 37 -2.81 -0.72 4.44
C ILE A 37 -3.51 -1.34 5.65
N ASP A 38 -4.40 -2.29 5.39
CA ASP A 38 -5.03 -3.16 6.38
C ASP A 38 -4.39 -4.55 6.35
N VAL A 39 -4.00 -5.06 7.52
CA VAL A 39 -3.53 -6.44 7.67
C VAL A 39 -4.73 -7.34 7.94
N ARG A 40 -5.00 -8.30 7.05
CA ARG A 40 -6.14 -9.21 7.20
C ARG A 40 -5.84 -10.44 8.03
N ASP A 41 -4.58 -10.88 8.04
CA ASP A 41 -4.15 -12.06 8.77
C ASP A 41 -2.76 -11.81 9.39
N CYS A 42 -2.76 -11.67 10.71
CA CYS A 42 -1.55 -11.48 11.50
C CYS A 42 -0.74 -12.76 11.69
N SER A 43 -1.38 -13.93 11.62
CA SER A 43 -0.71 -15.23 11.80
C SER A 43 0.22 -15.56 10.63
N ALA A 44 -0.09 -15.01 9.46
CA ALA A 44 0.67 -15.17 8.24
C ALA A 44 1.64 -14.00 7.97
N LEU A 45 1.99 -13.16 8.95
CA LEU A 45 2.99 -12.11 8.71
C LEU A 45 4.36 -12.73 8.39
N PRO A 46 5.05 -12.27 7.32
CA PRO A 46 6.34 -12.83 6.96
C PRO A 46 7.42 -12.46 8.00
N ARG A 47 8.46 -13.31 8.08
CA ARG A 47 9.61 -13.08 8.98
C ARG A 47 10.48 -11.90 8.55
N ALA A 48 10.44 -11.53 7.27
CA ALA A 48 11.09 -10.37 6.69
C ALA A 48 10.21 -9.83 5.55
N LEU A 49 10.32 -8.53 5.25
CA LEU A 49 9.75 -7.92 4.05
C LEU A 49 10.92 -7.66 3.10
N ASP A 50 11.15 -8.61 2.21
CA ASP A 50 12.38 -8.64 1.42
C ASP A 50 12.32 -7.60 0.30
N MET A 51 11.12 -7.27 -0.18
CA MET A 51 10.82 -6.15 -1.06
C MET A 51 9.39 -5.68 -0.87
N SER A 52 9.23 -4.40 -0.48
CA SER A 52 7.94 -3.72 -0.54
C SER A 52 7.91 -2.86 -1.79
N TYR A 53 6.87 -3.00 -2.61
CA TYR A 53 6.72 -2.22 -3.83
C TYR A 53 5.29 -1.73 -4.02
N LEU A 54 5.16 -0.65 -4.78
CA LEU A 54 3.89 -0.09 -5.21
C LEU A 54 3.78 -0.20 -6.73
N ASP A 55 2.85 -1.01 -7.20
CA ASP A 55 2.52 -1.10 -8.62
C ASP A 55 1.44 -0.08 -8.98
N LEU A 56 1.75 0.75 -9.98
CA LEU A 56 0.82 1.69 -10.61
C LEU A 56 0.62 1.32 -12.06
N THR A 57 -0.64 1.21 -12.48
CA THR A 57 -0.98 1.17 -13.91
C THR A 57 -1.38 2.57 -14.36
N LEU A 58 -0.55 3.15 -15.23
CA LEU A 58 -0.72 4.48 -15.79
C LEU A 58 -1.27 4.34 -17.21
N THR A 59 -2.37 5.01 -17.52
CA THR A 59 -3.04 4.91 -18.82
C THR A 59 -3.32 6.29 -19.39
N ASN A 60 -3.09 6.45 -20.70
CA ASN A 60 -3.52 7.61 -21.48
C ASN A 60 -4.12 7.14 -22.82
N ARG A 61 -4.50 8.06 -23.72
CA ARG A 61 -5.13 7.71 -25.00
C ARG A 61 -4.24 6.88 -25.94
N ARG A 62 -2.92 6.88 -25.73
CA ARG A 62 -1.91 6.28 -26.62
C ARG A 62 -1.15 5.10 -25.99
N ALA A 63 -1.11 4.99 -24.66
CA ALA A 63 -0.28 4.02 -23.95
C ALA A 63 -0.88 3.55 -22.62
N ARG A 64 -0.48 2.33 -22.24
CA ARG A 64 -0.66 1.76 -20.91
C ARG A 64 0.72 1.35 -20.39
N GLU A 65 1.09 1.89 -19.25
CA GLU A 65 2.41 1.70 -18.65
C GLU A 65 2.26 1.11 -17.24
N LEU A 66 3.11 0.14 -16.93
CA LEU A 66 3.24 -0.42 -15.59
C LEU A 66 4.47 0.19 -14.94
N HIS A 67 4.29 0.81 -13.78
CA HIS A 67 5.36 1.39 -12.99
C HIS A 67 5.41 0.70 -11.64
N SER A 68 6.58 0.19 -11.25
CA SER A 68 6.80 -0.45 -9.96
C SER A 68 7.79 0.39 -9.17
N PHE A 69 7.33 0.95 -8.06
CA PHE A 69 8.18 1.71 -7.13
C PHE A 69 8.64 0.78 -6.02
N ILE A 70 9.94 0.49 -5.97
CA ILE A 70 10.53 -0.35 -4.93
C ILE A 70 10.89 0.56 -3.75
N PHE A 71 10.35 0.26 -2.58
CA PHE A 71 10.75 0.90 -1.34
C PHE A 71 11.92 0.14 -0.73
N VAL A 72 13.12 0.68 -0.89
CA VAL A 72 14.39 0.09 -0.42
C VAL A 72 14.78 0.59 0.98
N GLU A 73 15.94 0.11 1.46
CA GLU A 73 16.59 0.52 2.71
C GLU A 73 15.77 0.24 3.98
N ARG A 74 15.49 1.28 4.79
CA ARG A 74 14.86 1.13 6.11
C ARG A 74 13.36 0.87 6.01
N TYR A 75 12.75 1.20 4.88
CA TYR A 75 11.30 1.12 4.71
C TYR A 75 10.74 -0.29 4.98
N PRO A 76 11.29 -1.39 4.42
CA PRO A 76 10.74 -2.72 4.67
C PRO A 76 10.89 -3.16 6.13
N HIS A 77 11.98 -2.75 6.79
CA HIS A 77 12.21 -3.02 8.21
C HIS A 77 11.23 -2.25 9.11
N ASP A 78 11.06 -0.95 8.86
CA ASP A 78 10.18 -0.08 9.64
C ASP A 78 8.72 -0.48 9.44
N LEU A 79 8.32 -0.80 8.21
CA LEU A 79 6.99 -1.33 7.91
C LEU A 79 6.75 -2.66 8.63
N LEU A 80 7.69 -3.61 8.58
CA LEU A 80 7.55 -4.88 9.29
C LEU A 80 7.43 -4.68 10.80
N THR A 81 8.18 -3.73 11.36
CA THR A 81 8.11 -3.37 12.79
C THR A 81 6.73 -2.85 13.14
N LEU A 82 6.17 -1.93 12.34
CA LEU A 82 4.81 -1.39 12.54
C LEU A 82 3.74 -2.49 12.43
N LEU A 83 3.82 -3.34 11.41
CA LEU A 83 2.88 -4.45 11.21
C LEU A 83 2.92 -5.43 12.40
N ARG A 84 4.12 -5.79 12.87
CA ARG A 84 4.28 -6.65 14.05
C ARG A 84 3.73 -6.02 15.31
N ALA A 85 3.98 -4.74 15.55
CA ALA A 85 3.42 -4.04 16.70
C ALA A 85 1.88 -4.11 16.69
N ARG A 86 1.27 -3.85 15.52
CA ARG A 86 -0.19 -3.88 15.39
C ARG A 86 -0.79 -5.29 15.51
N CYS A 87 -0.05 -6.30 15.07
CA CYS A 87 -0.47 -7.71 15.14
C CYS A 87 -0.19 -8.40 16.47
N LYS A 88 0.65 -7.82 17.33
CA LYS A 88 0.91 -8.32 18.70
C LYS A 88 -0.11 -7.83 19.72
N GLU A 89 -0.92 -6.82 19.40
CA GLU A 89 -2.03 -6.42 20.26
C GLU A 89 -3.23 -7.36 20.02
N PRO A 90 -3.68 -8.15 21.02
CA PRO A 90 -5.08 -8.54 21.04
C PRO A 90 -5.90 -7.25 21.13
N ARG A 91 -6.94 -7.15 20.31
CA ARG A 91 -8.04 -6.21 20.52
C ARG A 91 -8.60 -6.49 21.92
N ALA A 92 -8.08 -5.81 22.93
CA ALA A 92 -8.89 -5.54 24.10
C ALA A 92 -10.04 -4.69 23.58
N GLU A 93 -11.20 -5.31 23.50
CA GLU A 93 -12.47 -4.63 23.35
C GLU A 93 -12.50 -3.45 24.33
N LEU A 94 -12.36 -2.22 23.83
CA LEU A 94 -12.95 -1.08 24.50
C LEU A 94 -14.46 -1.14 24.27
N THR A 95 -15.08 -2.11 24.95
CA THR A 95 -16.43 -1.95 25.46
C THR A 95 -16.34 -0.81 26.47
N GLN A 96 -16.83 0.37 26.12
CA GLN A 96 -17.20 1.37 27.12
C GLN A 96 -18.73 1.52 27.05
N ARG A 97 -19.35 1.07 28.14
CA ARG A 97 -20.71 1.40 28.55
C ARG A 97 -20.79 2.88 28.94
#